data_AF-A0AAD7X404-F1
#
_entry.id   AF-A0AAD7X404-F1
#
_cell.length_a   1.000
_cell.length_b   1.000
_cell.length_c   1.000
_cell.angle_alpha   90.00
_cell.angle_beta   90.00
_cell.angle_gamma   90.00
#
_symmetry.space_group_name_H-M   'P 1'
#
loop_
_entity.id
_entity.type
_entity.pdbx_description
1 polymer ?
#
loop_
_entity_poly.entity_id
_entity_poly.type
_entity_poly.pdbx_seq_one_letter_code
_entity_poly.pdbx_strand_id
1 'polypeptide(L)'
;MAAVFKIIPTTQKYDWGKIGRSSKVAQYAVACKLPDFTLDANAPYAELWMGTHHTSPSRLLSGEKLSEHLAAHPELMGARVIERFKDAGAEEGNLPFLFKVLAIEKALSIQTHPDKEMAERLHKERPDVYKEMADSIARANT
;
A
#
# COMPACT_ATOMS: atom_id res chain seq x y z
N MET A 1 -0.53 -24.06 -8.78
CA MET A 1 -0.62 -23.16 -7.61
C MET A 1 -2.07 -22.87 -7.30
N ALA A 2 -2.39 -22.47 -6.06
CA ALA A 2 -3.75 -22.08 -5.70
C ALA A 2 -4.05 -20.69 -6.31
N ALA A 3 -5.15 -20.57 -7.05
CA ALA A 3 -5.60 -19.29 -7.64
C ALA A 3 -6.01 -18.25 -6.58
N VAL A 4 -6.17 -18.67 -5.32
CA VAL A 4 -6.49 -17.82 -4.18
C VAL A 4 -5.57 -18.19 -3.03
N PHE A 5 -4.86 -17.19 -2.50
CA PHE A 5 -3.96 -17.34 -1.37
C PHE A 5 -4.07 -16.17 -0.41
N LYS A 6 -3.65 -16.40 0.85
CA LYS A 6 -3.63 -15.37 1.88
C LYS A 6 -2.36 -14.54 1.77
N ILE A 7 -2.52 -13.24 2.00
CA ILE A 7 -1.40 -12.31 2.20
C ILE A 7 -1.41 -11.78 3.63
N ILE A 8 -0.23 -11.40 4.10
CA ILE A 8 0.03 -10.74 5.37
C ILE A 8 0.22 -9.24 5.06
N PRO A 9 -0.75 -8.39 5.42
CA PRO A 9 -0.62 -6.94 5.27
C PRO A 9 0.33 -6.34 6.31
N THR A 10 0.60 -5.05 6.18
CA THR A 10 1.38 -4.26 7.14
C THR A 10 0.53 -3.17 7.79
N THR A 11 0.94 -2.67 8.97
CA THR A 11 0.21 -1.62 9.69
C THR A 11 1.08 -0.41 9.97
N GLN A 12 0.50 0.79 9.89
CA GLN A 12 1.16 2.06 10.19
C GLN A 12 0.56 2.69 11.45
N LYS A 13 1.42 3.17 12.34
CA LYS A 13 1.06 3.77 13.64
C LYS A 13 1.20 5.30 13.63
N TYR A 14 0.53 5.97 12.69
CA TYR A 14 0.55 7.43 12.62
C TYR A 14 -0.30 8.06 13.73
N ASP A 15 0.12 9.21 14.25
CA ASP A 15 -0.48 9.87 15.43
C ASP A 15 -1.94 10.29 15.29
N TRP A 16 -2.45 10.33 14.05
CA TRP A 16 -3.85 10.64 13.75
C TRP A 16 -4.77 9.41 13.82
N GLY A 17 -4.21 8.22 13.96
CA GLY A 17 -4.94 6.95 13.96
C GLY A 17 -5.74 6.72 15.25
N LYS A 18 -6.77 5.88 15.15
CA LYS A 18 -7.54 5.39 16.31
C LYS A 18 -6.67 4.61 17.29
N ILE A 19 -6.96 4.74 18.57
CA ILE A 19 -6.14 4.18 19.66
C ILE A 19 -6.56 2.74 20.00
N GLY A 20 -5.58 1.84 20.04
CA GLY A 20 -5.78 0.46 20.50
C GLY A 20 -6.95 -0.25 19.78
N ARG A 21 -7.82 -0.91 20.55
CA ARG A 21 -8.94 -1.72 20.00
C ARG A 21 -10.03 -0.91 19.30
N SER A 22 -10.10 0.41 19.48
CA SER A 22 -11.08 1.23 18.75
C SER A 22 -10.72 1.35 17.27
N SER A 23 -9.46 1.05 16.91
CA SER A 23 -9.00 1.02 15.53
C SER A 23 -9.39 -0.27 14.81
N LYS A 24 -10.01 -0.13 13.64
CA LYS A 24 -10.30 -1.26 12.75
C LYS A 24 -9.01 -1.89 12.20
N VAL A 25 -7.96 -1.08 12.02
CA VAL A 25 -6.61 -1.55 11.65
C VAL A 25 -6.08 -2.50 12.73
N ALA A 26 -6.15 -2.10 14.00
CA ALA A 26 -5.72 -2.95 15.11
C ALA A 26 -6.55 -4.22 15.24
N GLN A 27 -7.89 -4.12 15.09
CA GLN A 27 -8.78 -5.28 15.11
C GLN A 27 -8.44 -6.29 14.00
N TYR A 28 -8.21 -5.81 12.78
CA TYR A 28 -7.82 -6.67 11.66
C TYR A 28 -6.44 -7.28 11.85
N ALA A 29 -5.47 -6.51 12.38
CA ALA A 29 -4.14 -7.04 12.67
C ALA A 29 -4.19 -8.20 13.69
N VAL A 30 -5.00 -8.07 14.74
CA VAL A 30 -5.24 -9.15 15.72
C VAL A 30 -5.96 -10.34 15.08
N ALA A 31 -7.04 -10.08 14.32
CA ALA A 31 -7.85 -11.13 13.71
C ALA A 31 -7.07 -11.95 12.67
N CYS A 32 -6.20 -11.28 11.89
CA CYS A 32 -5.32 -11.91 10.92
C CYS A 32 -4.11 -12.61 11.56
N LYS A 33 -3.88 -12.43 12.87
CA LYS A 33 -2.70 -12.92 13.60
C LYS A 33 -1.41 -12.53 12.89
N LEU A 34 -1.27 -11.22 12.59
CA LEU A 34 -0.07 -10.75 11.89
C LEU A 34 1.20 -11.15 12.68
N PRO A 35 2.25 -11.65 12.00
CA PRO A 35 3.52 -11.95 12.64
C PRO A 35 4.05 -10.72 13.39
N ASP A 36 4.62 -10.95 14.56
CA ASP A 36 5.25 -9.92 15.41
C ASP A 36 4.31 -8.76 15.82
N PHE A 37 3.01 -8.91 15.62
CA PHE A 37 2.03 -7.93 16.05
C PHE A 37 1.57 -8.21 17.47
N THR A 38 1.91 -7.29 18.38
CA THR A 38 1.28 -7.20 19.70
C THR A 38 0.43 -5.94 19.76
N LEU A 39 -0.83 -6.12 20.17
CA LEU A 39 -1.73 -5.00 20.38
C LEU A 39 -1.28 -4.20 21.60
N ASP A 40 -0.95 -2.93 21.36
CA ASP A 40 -0.78 -1.93 22.41
C ASP A 40 -2.08 -1.14 22.54
N ALA A 41 -2.68 -1.16 23.73
CA ALA A 41 -3.95 -0.49 23.99
C ALA A 41 -3.87 1.04 23.88
N ASN A 42 -2.67 1.62 23.99
CA ASN A 42 -2.44 3.07 24.01
C ASN A 42 -1.81 3.61 22.73
N ALA A 43 -1.36 2.74 21.83
CA ALA A 43 -0.77 3.16 20.56
C ALA A 43 -1.84 3.51 19.50
N PRO A 44 -1.57 4.47 18.61
CA PRO A 44 -2.40 4.72 17.45
C PRO A 44 -2.17 3.65 16.37
N TYR A 45 -3.24 3.28 15.68
CA TYR A 45 -3.21 2.39 14.51
C TYR A 45 -4.01 3.04 13.39
N ALA A 46 -3.30 3.59 12.42
CA ALA A 46 -3.83 4.54 11.45
C ALA A 46 -4.16 3.89 10.11
N GLU A 47 -3.22 3.12 9.54
CA GLU A 47 -3.38 2.50 8.22
C GLU A 47 -3.04 1.02 8.26
N LEU A 48 -3.74 0.22 7.46
CA LEU A 48 -3.37 -1.15 7.10
C LEU A 48 -3.18 -1.22 5.59
N TRP A 49 -2.01 -1.67 5.14
CA TRP A 49 -1.61 -1.64 3.73
C TRP A 49 -1.59 -3.05 3.14
N MET A 50 -2.21 -3.18 1.98
CA MET A 50 -2.28 -4.40 1.17
C MET A 50 -1.77 -4.09 -0.23
N GLY A 51 -0.67 -4.73 -0.60
CA GLY A 51 -0.07 -4.61 -1.91
C GLY A 51 1.45 -4.72 -1.89
N THR A 52 2.09 -4.15 -2.91
CA THR A 52 3.51 -4.37 -3.22
C THR A 52 4.36 -3.12 -2.99
N HIS A 53 3.86 -2.15 -2.22
CA HIS A 53 4.58 -0.91 -1.96
C HIS A 53 5.92 -1.18 -1.26
N HIS A 54 7.02 -0.67 -1.81
CA HIS A 54 8.38 -1.04 -1.41
C HIS A 54 8.70 -0.75 0.08
N THR A 55 8.14 0.32 0.66
CA THR A 55 8.35 0.66 2.08
C THR A 55 7.57 -0.21 3.05
N SER A 56 6.50 -0.87 2.58
CA SER A 56 5.59 -1.63 3.45
C SER A 56 4.93 -2.78 2.67
N PRO A 57 5.72 -3.74 2.18
CA PRO A 57 5.25 -4.78 1.29
C PRO A 57 4.37 -5.79 2.06
N SER A 58 3.28 -6.22 1.43
CA SER A 58 2.59 -7.43 1.87
C SER A 58 3.42 -8.67 1.58
N ARG A 59 3.19 -9.73 2.35
CA ARG A 59 3.93 -11.00 2.22
C ARG A 59 2.99 -12.19 2.09
N LEU A 60 3.46 -13.28 1.51
CA LEU A 60 2.77 -14.56 1.62
C LEU A 60 2.96 -15.14 3.03
N LEU A 61 2.20 -16.17 3.38
CA LEU A 61 2.38 -16.90 4.65
C LEU A 61 3.77 -17.55 4.79
N SER A 62 4.46 -17.79 3.66
CA SER A 62 5.86 -18.23 3.61
C SER A 62 6.87 -17.16 4.02
N GLY A 63 6.46 -15.88 4.10
CA GLY A 63 7.33 -14.74 4.35
C GLY A 63 7.86 -14.07 3.07
N GLU A 64 7.72 -14.69 1.90
CA GLU A 64 8.05 -14.12 0.59
C GLU A 64 7.29 -12.80 0.35
N LYS A 65 7.92 -11.79 -0.28
CA LYS A 65 7.18 -10.56 -0.62
C LYS A 65 6.18 -10.84 -1.73
N LEU A 66 5.02 -10.19 -1.65
CA LEU A 66 4.01 -10.29 -2.69
C LEU A 66 4.54 -9.86 -4.07
N SER A 67 5.39 -8.85 -4.15
CA SER A 67 5.99 -8.41 -5.41
C SER A 67 6.87 -9.48 -6.06
N GLU A 68 7.70 -10.15 -5.26
CA GLU A 68 8.59 -11.23 -5.72
C GLU A 68 7.76 -12.40 -6.26
N HIS A 69 6.69 -12.76 -5.54
CA HIS A 69 5.76 -13.80 -5.96
C HIS A 69 5.04 -13.43 -7.27
N LEU A 70 4.55 -12.19 -7.40
CA LEU A 70 3.85 -11.75 -8.61
C LEU A 70 4.79 -11.63 -9.82
N ALA A 71 6.06 -11.27 -9.62
CA ALA A 71 7.07 -11.25 -10.67
C ALA A 71 7.39 -12.66 -11.18
N ALA A 72 7.45 -13.65 -10.28
CA ALA A 72 7.66 -15.05 -10.64
C ALA A 72 6.42 -15.70 -11.31
N HIS A 73 5.24 -15.10 -11.11
CA HIS A 73 3.94 -15.62 -11.55
C HIS A 73 3.12 -14.55 -12.30
N PRO A 74 3.59 -14.09 -13.49
CA PRO A 74 2.94 -13.02 -14.24
C PRO A 74 1.50 -13.36 -14.67
N GLU A 75 1.13 -14.64 -14.70
CA GLU A 75 -0.25 -15.09 -14.92
C GLU A 75 -1.24 -14.59 -13.85
N LEU A 76 -0.77 -14.31 -12.63
CA LEU A 76 -1.59 -13.76 -11.55
C LEU A 76 -1.89 -12.26 -11.74
N MET A 77 -0.99 -11.53 -12.40
CA MET A 77 -1.17 -10.13 -12.78
C MET A 77 -2.03 -10.00 -14.04
N GLY A 78 -1.78 -10.89 -15.01
CA GLY A 78 -2.44 -10.92 -16.31
C GLY A 78 -1.82 -9.95 -17.32
N ALA A 79 -1.67 -10.41 -18.56
CA ALA A 79 -0.96 -9.71 -19.63
C ALA A 79 -1.47 -8.27 -19.87
N ARG A 80 -2.79 -8.05 -19.80
CA ARG A 80 -3.39 -6.72 -20.00
C ARG A 80 -2.96 -5.71 -18.93
N VAL A 81 -2.81 -6.15 -17.68
CA VAL A 81 -2.39 -5.27 -16.57
C VAL A 81 -0.90 -4.96 -16.73
N ILE A 82 -0.10 -5.98 -17.02
CA ILE A 82 1.34 -5.85 -17.25
C ILE A 82 1.60 -4.85 -18.39
N GLU A 83 0.96 -5.04 -19.55
CA GLU A 83 1.13 -4.17 -20.71
C GLU A 83 0.73 -2.71 -20.42
N ARG A 84 -0.42 -2.51 -19.76
CA ARG A 84 -0.94 -1.16 -19.44
C ARG A 84 -0.07 -0.42 -18.43
N PHE A 85 0.51 -1.13 -17.47
CA PHE A 85 1.21 -0.54 -16.33
C PHE A 85 2.70 -0.90 -16.28
N LYS A 86 3.30 -1.25 -17.42
CA LYS A 86 4.73 -1.57 -17.54
C LYS A 86 5.62 -0.48 -16.92
N ASP A 87 5.33 0.79 -17.18
CA ASP A 87 6.10 1.93 -16.69
C ASP A 87 5.93 2.17 -15.17
N ALA A 88 4.96 1.50 -14.54
CA ALA A 88 4.75 1.49 -13.09
C ALA A 88 5.39 0.26 -12.40
N GLY A 89 6.11 -0.56 -13.16
CA GLY A 89 6.81 -1.73 -12.66
C GLY A 89 5.95 -2.99 -12.55
N ALA A 90 4.89 -3.10 -13.36
CA ALA A 90 4.00 -4.25 -13.33
C ALA A 90 4.68 -5.57 -13.76
N GLU A 91 5.70 -5.49 -14.62
CA GLU A 91 6.52 -6.65 -15.01
C GLU A 91 7.36 -7.17 -13.84
N GLU A 92 7.77 -6.28 -12.94
CA GLU A 92 8.49 -6.57 -11.70
C GLU A 92 7.56 -6.95 -10.54
N GLY A 93 6.29 -7.23 -10.85
CA GLY A 93 5.29 -7.65 -9.87
C GLY A 93 4.73 -6.52 -9.01
N ASN A 94 4.92 -5.24 -9.37
CA ASN A 94 4.27 -4.14 -8.66
C ASN A 94 2.80 -4.01 -9.07
N LEU A 95 1.91 -4.10 -8.08
CA LEU A 95 0.51 -3.78 -8.27
C LEU A 95 0.35 -2.29 -8.63
N PRO A 96 -0.44 -1.95 -9.65
CA PRO A 96 -0.67 -0.57 -10.07
C PRO A 96 -1.60 0.21 -9.12
N PHE A 97 -1.80 -0.30 -7.91
CA PHE A 97 -2.58 0.32 -6.85
C PHE A 97 -2.05 -0.13 -5.48
N LEU A 98 -2.34 0.69 -4.47
CA LEU A 98 -2.12 0.33 -3.06
C LEU A 98 -3.48 0.36 -2.35
N PHE A 99 -3.90 -0.79 -1.83
CA PHE A 99 -5.16 -0.86 -1.10
C PHE A 99 -4.93 -0.62 0.39
N LYS A 100 -5.76 0.23 1.01
CA LYS A 100 -5.61 0.63 2.41
C LYS A 100 -6.92 0.55 3.19
N VAL A 101 -6.81 0.23 4.47
CA VAL A 101 -7.85 0.52 5.47
C VAL A 101 -7.34 1.64 6.37
N LEU A 102 -8.12 2.71 6.51
CA LEU A 102 -7.80 3.85 7.37
C LEU A 102 -8.72 3.83 8.60
N ALA A 103 -8.13 4.05 9.78
CA ALA A 103 -8.85 4.21 11.03
C ALA A 103 -8.50 5.57 11.64
N ILE A 104 -9.31 6.57 11.31
CA ILE A 104 -9.04 7.99 11.60
C ILE A 104 -9.63 8.38 12.96
N GLU A 105 -8.81 9.01 13.81
CA GLU A 105 -9.18 9.61 15.10
C GLU A 105 -9.12 11.14 15.04
N LYS A 106 -8.02 11.67 14.50
CA LYS A 106 -7.78 13.11 14.33
C LYS A 106 -7.99 13.51 12.88
N ALA A 107 -8.47 14.73 12.66
CA ALA A 107 -8.59 15.29 11.32
C ALA A 107 -7.24 15.30 10.60
N LEU A 108 -7.24 14.85 9.35
CA LEU A 108 -6.08 14.93 8.47
C LEU A 108 -5.99 16.32 7.87
N SER A 109 -4.79 16.73 7.46
CA SER A 109 -4.59 17.95 6.69
C SER A 109 -5.47 17.94 5.43
N ILE A 110 -5.99 19.10 5.04
CA ILE A 110 -6.62 19.27 3.74
C ILE A 110 -5.54 19.06 2.68
N GLN A 111 -5.80 18.17 1.74
CA GLN A 111 -4.85 17.78 0.69
C GLN A 111 -5.46 18.06 -0.68
N THR A 112 -4.61 18.50 -1.60
CA THR A 112 -4.90 18.59 -3.04
C THR A 112 -3.83 17.82 -3.78
N HIS A 113 -4.23 17.00 -4.74
CA HIS A 113 -3.31 16.22 -5.54
C HIS A 113 -3.05 16.95 -6.86
N PRO A 114 -1.77 17.14 -7.26
CA PRO A 114 -1.45 17.67 -8.58
C PRO A 114 -1.96 16.72 -9.66
N ASP A 115 -2.29 17.28 -10.83
CA ASP A 115 -2.43 16.48 -12.04
C ASP A 115 -1.08 15.88 -12.47
N LYS A 116 -1.10 15.04 -13.51
CA LYS A 116 0.10 14.33 -13.97
C LYS A 116 1.22 15.28 -14.40
N GLU A 117 0.91 16.29 -15.21
CA GLU A 117 1.90 17.24 -15.73
C GLU A 117 2.53 18.04 -14.59
N MET A 118 1.72 18.45 -13.61
CA MET A 118 2.18 19.17 -12.44
C MET A 118 3.00 18.27 -11.52
N ALA A 119 2.62 17.01 -11.32
CA ALA A 119 3.39 16.06 -10.51
C ALA A 119 4.79 15.82 -11.10
N GLU A 120 4.90 15.63 -12.42
CA GLU A 120 6.19 15.47 -13.11
C GLU A 120 7.09 16.71 -12.95
N ARG A 121 6.51 17.91 -13.11
CA ARG A 121 7.23 19.17 -12.88
C ARG A 121 7.71 19.30 -11.43
N LEU A 122 6.81 19.08 -10.47
CA LEU A 122 7.09 19.23 -9.04
C LEU A 122 8.14 18.21 -8.55
N HIS A 123 8.10 16.98 -9.03
CA HIS A 123 9.11 15.98 -8.74
C HIS A 123 10.49 16.40 -9.25
N LYS A 124 10.56 16.95 -10.48
CA LYS A 124 11.82 17.45 -11.05
C LYS A 124 12.40 18.63 -10.28
N GLU A 125 11.55 19.56 -9.84
CA GLU A 125 11.98 20.77 -9.12
C GLU A 125 12.31 20.50 -7.65
N ARG A 126 11.56 19.61 -6.99
CA ARG A 126 11.60 19.35 -5.55
C ARG A 126 11.47 17.84 -5.25
N PRO A 127 12.46 17.02 -5.66
CA PRO A 127 12.38 15.56 -5.55
C PRO A 127 12.36 15.05 -4.09
N ASP A 128 12.83 15.87 -3.15
CA ASP A 128 12.79 15.62 -1.71
C ASP A 128 11.36 15.69 -1.13
N VAL A 129 10.54 16.59 -1.68
CA VAL A 129 9.16 16.83 -1.26
C VAL A 129 8.19 15.97 -2.05
N TYR A 130 8.32 15.93 -3.37
CA TYR A 130 7.45 15.19 -4.28
C TYR A 130 8.19 13.95 -4.76
N LYS A 131 8.05 12.85 -4.01
CA LYS A 131 8.87 11.63 -4.23
C LYS A 131 8.47 10.80 -5.45
N GLU A 132 7.28 11.02 -6.01
CA GLU A 132 6.75 10.24 -7.13
C GLU A 132 6.35 11.14 -8.29
N MET A 133 6.65 10.72 -9.53
CA MET A 133 6.36 11.45 -10.76
C MET A 133 4.87 11.53 -11.10
N ALA A 134 4.05 10.61 -10.58
CA ALA A 134 2.61 10.60 -10.78
C ALA A 134 1.95 10.23 -9.46
N ASP A 135 1.25 11.19 -8.87
CA ASP A 135 0.62 11.01 -7.57
C ASP A 135 -0.38 9.85 -7.60
N SER A 136 -0.51 9.16 -6.46
CA SER A 136 -1.28 7.91 -6.27
C SER A 136 -2.74 7.93 -6.75
N ILE A 137 -3.30 9.11 -7.04
CA ILE A 137 -4.67 9.33 -7.49
C ILE A 137 -4.77 9.63 -9.01
N ALA A 138 -3.72 10.18 -9.63
CA ALA A 138 -3.78 10.63 -11.03
C ALA A 138 -3.90 9.46 -12.03
N ARG A 139 -3.39 8.28 -11.68
CA ARG A 139 -3.41 7.09 -12.57
C ARG A 139 -4.75 6.35 -12.59
N ALA A 140 -5.67 6.64 -11.67
CA ALA A 140 -6.96 5.95 -11.58
C ALA A 140 -8.03 6.48 -12.57
N ASN A 141 -7.79 7.64 -13.19
CA ASN A 141 -8.78 8.35 -14.03
C ASN A 141 -8.40 8.43 -15.52
N THR A 142 -7.47 7.60 -15.98
CA THR A 142 -7.07 7.46 -17.40
C THR A 142 -7.06 6.02 -17.82
#